data_AF-A0A174K4U2-F1
#
_entry.id   AF-A0A174K4U2-F1
#
_cell.length_a   1.000
_cell.length_b   1.000
_cell.length_c   1.000
_cell.angle_alpha   90.00
_cell.angle_beta   90.00
_cell.angle_gamma   90.00
#
_symmetry.space_group_name_H-M   'P 1'
#
loop_
_entity.id
_entity.type
_entity.pdbx_description
1 polymer ?
#
loop_
_entity_poly.entity_id
_entity_poly.type
_entity_poly.pdbx_seq_one_letter_code
_entity_poly.pdbx_strand_id
1 'polypeptide(L)' 'MTEELKMRVKTYAESGEWFGRIEELVEEIEENGYEVLEANAESVTFEDDDEEQYVACVGGTERTMYIESIREA' A
#
# COMPACT_ATOMS: atom_id res chain seq x y z
N MET A 1 -7.64 -17.89 6.01
CA MET A 1 -7.02 -16.81 6.80
C MET A 1 -7.54 -15.50 6.21
N THR A 2 -8.82 -15.17 6.42
CA THR A 2 -9.56 -14.49 5.33
C THR A 2 -10.24 -13.16 5.72
N GLU A 3 -9.97 -12.60 6.90
CA GLU A 3 -10.53 -11.28 7.28
C GLU A 3 -9.52 -10.37 7.99
N GLU A 4 -8.48 -10.93 8.62
CA GLU A 4 -7.46 -10.15 9.34
C GLU A 4 -6.46 -9.44 8.40
N LEU A 5 -6.14 -10.01 7.23
CA LEU A 5 -5.26 -9.35 6.25
C LEU A 5 -5.94 -8.13 5.60
N LYS A 6 -7.20 -8.29 5.13
CA LYS A 6 -8.03 -7.20 4.58
C LYS A 6 -8.15 -5.98 5.51
N MET A 7 -8.04 -6.17 6.83
CA MET A 7 -8.02 -5.05 7.80
C MET A 7 -6.69 -4.30 7.87
N ARG A 8 -5.53 -4.92 7.60
CA ARG A 8 -4.22 -4.27 7.80
C ARG A 8 -3.84 -3.31 6.68
N VAL A 9 -4.12 -3.62 5.42
CA VAL A 9 -3.88 -2.65 4.33
C VAL A 9 -4.77 -1.42 4.45
N LYS A 10 -6.05 -1.59 4.82
CA LYS A 10 -6.94 -0.47 5.16
C LYS A 10 -6.41 0.36 6.33
N THR A 11 -5.83 -0.31 7.33
CA THR A 11 -5.18 0.35 8.47
C THR A 11 -4.07 1.30 8.03
N TYR A 12 -3.31 1.07 6.95
CA TYR A 12 -2.26 2.02 6.55
C TYR A 12 -2.80 3.37 6.04
N ALA A 13 -3.93 3.38 5.32
CA ALA A 13 -4.62 4.61 4.97
C ALA A 13 -5.22 5.30 6.21
N GLU A 14 -5.67 4.51 7.20
CA GLU A 14 -6.26 5.03 8.44
C GLU A 14 -5.20 5.47 9.48
N SER A 15 -4.00 4.89 9.47
CA SER A 15 -2.89 5.19 10.37
C SER A 15 -2.20 6.50 10.01
N GLY A 16 -2.25 6.91 8.73
CA GLY A 16 -1.57 8.12 8.26
C GLY A 16 -0.05 8.04 8.42
N GLU A 17 0.51 6.85 8.26
CA GLU A 17 1.96 6.63 8.33
C GLU A 17 2.68 7.35 7.19
N TRP A 18 3.85 7.87 7.53
CA TRP A 18 4.69 8.65 6.63
C TRP A 18 5.88 7.80 6.23
N PHE A 19 6.05 7.62 4.93
CA PHE A 19 7.18 6.94 4.34
C PHE A 19 8.15 7.99 3.81
N GLY A 20 9.46 7.76 3.97
CA GLY A 20 10.47 8.64 3.39
C GLY A 20 10.58 8.44 1.89
N ARG A 21 10.30 7.23 1.40
CA ARG A 21 10.44 6.82 0.00
C ARG A 21 9.43 5.74 -0.38
N ILE A 22 9.25 5.56 -1.69
CA ILE A 22 8.35 4.53 -2.23
C ILE A 22 8.87 3.13 -1.97
N GLU A 23 10.19 2.98 -1.93
CA GLU A 23 10.86 1.72 -1.60
C GLU A 23 10.45 1.22 -0.21
N GLU A 24 10.41 2.12 0.80
CA GLU A 24 9.98 1.76 2.15
C GLU A 24 8.51 1.33 2.19
N LEU A 25 7.65 1.98 1.39
CA LEU A 25 6.24 1.57 1.27
C LEU A 25 6.10 0.20 0.61
N VAL A 26 6.90 -0.07 -0.44
CA VAL A 26 6.90 -1.36 -1.14
C VAL A 26 7.35 -2.48 -0.20
N GLU A 27 8.46 -2.29 0.52
CA GLU A 27 8.96 -3.26 1.50
C GLU A 27 7.89 -3.55 2.57
N GLU A 28 7.23 -2.53 3.11
CA GLU A 28 6.15 -2.72 4.09
C GLU A 28 4.97 -3.52 3.51
N ILE A 29 4.54 -3.23 2.27
CA ILE A 29 3.45 -3.98 1.62
C ILE A 29 3.84 -5.45 1.46
N GLU A 30 5.05 -5.73 1.00
CA GLU A 30 5.56 -7.10 0.84
C GLU A 30 5.73 -7.84 2.19
N GLU A 31 6.21 -7.17 3.23
CA GLU A 31 6.32 -7.74 4.58
C GLU A 31 4.95 -8.05 5.21
N ASN A 32 3.88 -7.40 4.75
CA ASN A 32 2.51 -7.69 5.17
C ASN A 32 1.85 -8.83 4.38
N GLY A 33 2.56 -9.44 3.41
CA GLY A 33 2.08 -10.60 2.66
C GLY A 33 1.34 -10.25 1.36
N TYR A 34 1.50 -9.04 0.85
CA TYR A 34 0.99 -8.63 -0.45
C TYR A 34 2.10 -8.69 -1.51
N GLU A 35 1.77 -8.96 -2.76
CA GLU A 35 2.71 -8.87 -3.88
C GLU A 35 2.57 -7.52 -4.58
N VAL A 36 3.66 -6.75 -4.66
CA VAL A 36 3.65 -5.45 -5.38
C VAL A 36 3.81 -5.68 -6.88
N LEU A 37 2.78 -5.28 -7.64
CA LEU A 37 2.75 -5.40 -9.10
C LEU A 37 3.38 -4.20 -9.79
N GLU A 38 3.02 -2.99 -9.33
CA GLU A 38 3.49 -1.74 -9.92
C GLU A 38 3.63 -0.66 -8.85
N ALA A 39 4.76 0.04 -8.82
CA ALA A 39 4.98 1.14 -7.91
C ALA A 39 5.43 2.39 -8.68
N ASN A 40 4.66 3.47 -8.55
CA ASN A 40 4.92 4.77 -9.17
C ASN A 40 4.78 5.90 -8.14
N ALA A 41 5.32 7.07 -8.47
CA ALA A 41 5.29 8.24 -7.58
C ALA A 41 3.87 8.72 -7.18
N GLU A 42 2.84 8.28 -7.89
CA GLU A 42 1.44 8.64 -7.66
C GLU A 42 0.61 7.48 -7.04
N SER A 43 1.04 6.23 -7.23
CA SER A 43 0.31 5.07 -6.72
C SER A 43 1.15 3.80 -6.66
N VAL A 44 0.78 2.90 -5.75
CA VAL A 44 1.29 1.53 -5.66
C VAL A 44 0.15 0.54 -5.84
N THR A 45 0.29 -0.36 -6.80
CA THR A 45 -0.62 -1.46 -7.10
C THR A 45 -0.04 -2.75 -6.55
N PHE A 46 -0.84 -3.50 -5.81
CA PHE A 46 -0.43 -4.74 -5.16
C PHE A 46 -1.61 -5.71 -5.06
N GLU A 47 -1.33 -7.01 -4.93
CA GLU A 47 -2.34 -8.06 -4.80
C GLU A 47 -2.15 -8.91 -3.54
N ASP A 48 -3.25 -9.52 -3.09
CA ASP A 48 -3.25 -10.50 -1.99
C ASP A 48 -3.13 -11.94 -2.56
N ASP A 49 -2.96 -12.94 -1.69
CA ASP A 49 -2.80 -14.36 -2.06
C ASP A 49 -4.03 -14.91 -2.82
N ASP A 50 -5.20 -14.27 -2.66
CA ASP A 50 -6.45 -14.54 -3.38
C ASP A 50 -6.53 -13.86 -4.79
N GLU A 51 -5.41 -13.34 -5.33
CA GLU A 51 -5.32 -12.61 -6.62
C GLU A 51 -6.20 -11.33 -6.67
N GLU A 52 -6.62 -10.81 -5.51
CA GLU A 52 -7.37 -9.56 -5.38
C GLU A 52 -6.43 -8.36 -5.47
N GLN A 53 -6.66 -7.47 -6.45
CA GLN A 53 -5.81 -6.30 -6.69
C GLN A 53 -6.29 -5.05 -5.97
N TYR A 54 -5.34 -4.29 -5.43
CA TYR A 54 -5.53 -3.06 -4.71
C TYR A 54 -4.60 -1.97 -5.26
N VAL A 55 -5.06 -0.73 -5.20
CA VAL A 55 -4.30 0.46 -5.59
C VAL A 55 -4.27 1.42 -4.42
N ALA A 56 -3.10 1.60 -3.81
CA ALA A 56 -2.81 2.66 -2.87
C ALA A 56 -2.40 3.93 -3.63
N CYS A 57 -3.25 4.95 -3.60
CA CYS A 57 -2.90 6.29 -4.06
C CYS A 57 -1.99 6.94 -3.02
N VAL A 58 -0.81 7.38 -3.45
CA VAL A 58 0.17 8.02 -2.58
C VAL A 58 0.23 9.51 -2.86
N GLY A 59 0.19 10.29 -1.79
CA GLY A 59 0.37 11.73 -1.82
C GLY A 59 1.70 12.11 -1.16
N GLY A 60 2.19 13.32 -1.45
CA GLY A 60 3.38 13.82 -0.76
C GLY A 60 4.28 14.72 -1.59
N THR A 61 5.53 14.79 -1.18
CA THR A 61 6.63 15.49 -1.84
C THR A 61 7.78 14.51 -2.09
N GLU A 62 8.80 14.92 -2.83
CA GLU A 62 10.00 14.12 -3.12
C GLU A 62 10.74 13.57 -1.87
N ARG A 63 10.39 14.06 -0.67
CA ARG A 63 11.04 13.72 0.60
C ARG A 63 10.13 13.03 1.61
N THR A 64 8.83 13.03 1.38
CA THR A 64 7.84 12.55 2.35
C THR A 64 6.60 12.12 1.59
N MET A 65 6.17 10.89 1.76
CA MET A 65 4.96 10.35 1.15
C MET A 65 4.07 9.67 2.17
N TYR A 66 2.78 9.62 1.87
CA TYR A 66 1.75 9.01 2.69
C TYR A 66 0.71 8.35 1.78
N ILE A 67 -0.02 7.38 2.30
CA ILE A 67 -1.13 6.78 1.58
C ILE A 67 -2.36 7.68 1.75
N GLU A 68 -2.84 8.26 0.65
CA GLU A 68 -4.03 9.13 0.66
C GLU A 68 -5.31 8.29 0.71
N SER A 69 -5.35 7.20 -0.06
CA SER A 69 -6.49 6.30 -0.15
C SER A 69 -6.06 4.96 -0.72
N ILE A 70 -6.80 3.90 -0.39
CA ILE A 70 -6.65 2.59 -1.02
C ILE A 70 -8.00 2.20 -1.62
N ARG A 71 -7.97 1.69 -2.85
CA ARG A 71 -9.16 1.20 -3.56
C ARG A 71 -8.91 -0.18 -4.14
N GLU A 72 -9.96 -0.97 -4.24
CA GLU A 72 -9.99 -2.24 -4.98
C GLU A 72 -9.96 -1.94 -6.49
N ALA A 73 -9.16 -2.68 -7.25
CA ALA A 73 -8.97 -2.50 -8.70
C ALA A 73 -9.93 -3.33 -9.55
#